data_AF-A0A9D5K3Q2-F1
#
_entry.id   AF-A0A9D5K3Q2-F1
#
_cell.length_a   1.000
_cell.length_b   1.000
_cell.length_c   1.000
_cell.angle_alpha   90.00
_cell.angle_beta   90.00
_cell.angle_gamma   90.00
#
_symmetry.space_group_name_H-M   'P 1'
#
loop_
_entity.id
_entity.type
_entity.pdbx_description
1 polymer ?
#
loop_
_entity_poly.entity_id
_entity_poly.type
_entity_poly.pdbx_seq_one_letter_code
_entity_poly.pdbx_strand_id
1 'polypeptide(L)'
;MTRAFRIAGILIAFTALVPFGVGYYLYRSTESFLEEAVRVEAVVSGFEKRTADGGSKHYPIFTFEDRRGTIQSITPGFMSTFFDYKIGDTVSLLYEPQKPHNARIDSWITLWLASLVAGVIGLIPLTLGLIIALVLPLIVGEVNRMGQETGNDQDKRLSMKENIPAEPAGTNPAPTREERNWALFAHLTSLSLFLGIPFGNILGPLIIWLLKKDQNPFIARHGRESLNFQLSVTLYGIVSAFLCLVLIGFVLLAALGIANFVLVIMAAVKADRGESFRYPLTIRFVNDDGRSLREPQ
;
A
#
# COMPACT_ATOMS: atom_id res chain seq x y z
N MET A 1 21.43 -0.40 16.22
CA MET A 1 19.97 -0.47 15.93
C MET A 1 19.65 -0.69 14.45
N THR A 2 20.26 0.01 13.50
CA THR A 2 19.98 -0.15 12.04
C THR A 2 20.16 -1.58 11.52
N ARG A 3 21.17 -2.32 11.98
CA ARG A 3 21.35 -3.75 11.64
C ARG A 3 20.22 -4.64 12.16
N ALA A 4 19.66 -4.33 13.33
CA ALA A 4 18.56 -5.10 13.91
C ALA A 4 17.26 -4.93 13.08
N PHE A 5 16.96 -3.71 12.63
CA PHE A 5 15.82 -3.46 11.73
C PHE A 5 15.99 -4.17 10.38
N ARG A 6 17.21 -4.20 9.83
CA ARG A 6 17.52 -4.98 8.61
C ARG A 6 17.21 -6.45 8.79
N ILE A 7 17.70 -7.05 9.87
CA ILE A 7 17.48 -8.47 10.16
C ILE A 7 16.00 -8.75 10.40
N ALA A 8 15.31 -7.92 11.19
CA ALA A 8 13.88 -8.07 11.45
C ALA A 8 13.03 -7.98 10.17
N GLY A 9 13.32 -7.00 9.30
CA GLY A 9 12.65 -6.88 8.01
C GLY A 9 12.88 -8.07 7.10
N ILE A 10 14.11 -8.59 7.05
CA ILE A 10 14.44 -9.80 6.29
C ILE A 10 13.66 -11.02 6.84
N LEU A 11 13.60 -11.19 8.16
CA LEU A 11 12.83 -12.28 8.78
C LEU A 11 11.34 -12.21 8.44
N ILE A 12 10.76 -11.01 8.45
CA ILE A 12 9.36 -10.80 8.02
C ILE A 12 9.20 -11.16 6.54
N ALA A 13 10.11 -10.71 5.67
CA ALA A 13 10.07 -11.04 4.25
C ALA A 13 10.16 -12.55 4.00
N PHE A 14 10.94 -13.29 4.80
CA PHE A 14 11.03 -14.75 4.70
C PHE A 14 9.71 -15.47 4.98
N THR A 15 8.82 -14.90 5.78
CA THR A 15 7.48 -15.49 6.01
C THR A 15 6.65 -15.56 4.73
N ALA A 16 6.98 -14.78 3.70
CA ALA A 16 6.35 -14.84 2.38
C ALA A 16 6.55 -16.18 1.66
N LEU A 17 7.59 -16.96 2.00
CA LEU A 17 7.85 -18.25 1.36
C LEU A 17 6.71 -19.24 1.58
N VAL A 18 6.03 -19.19 2.73
CA VAL A 18 4.91 -20.09 3.05
C VAL A 18 3.73 -19.87 2.09
N PRO A 19 3.13 -18.67 1.99
CA PRO A 19 2.02 -18.45 1.07
C PRO A 19 2.43 -18.58 -0.41
N PHE A 20 3.66 -18.24 -0.80
CA PHE A 20 4.15 -18.54 -2.17
C PHE A 20 4.25 -20.04 -2.43
N GLY A 21 4.77 -20.82 -1.47
CA GLY A 21 4.83 -22.27 -1.56
C GLY A 21 3.45 -22.90 -1.67
N VAL A 22 2.48 -22.44 -0.88
CA VAL A 22 1.07 -22.85 -0.96
C VAL A 22 0.47 -22.49 -2.33
N GLY A 23 0.68 -21.25 -2.80
CA GLY A 23 0.19 -20.81 -4.10
C GLY A 23 0.76 -21.64 -5.25
N TYR A 24 2.06 -21.93 -5.22
CA TYR A 24 2.72 -22.79 -6.20
C TYR A 24 2.21 -24.22 -6.15
N TYR A 25 2.04 -24.80 -4.95
CA TYR A 25 1.47 -26.13 -4.77
C TYR A 25 0.07 -26.23 -5.36
N LEU A 26 -0.80 -25.26 -5.07
CA LEU A 26 -2.16 -25.20 -5.61
C LEU A 26 -2.17 -25.06 -7.14
N TYR A 27 -1.31 -24.19 -7.69
CA TYR A 27 -1.13 -24.04 -9.12
C TYR A 27 -0.75 -25.37 -9.79
N ARG A 28 0.29 -26.04 -9.26
CA ARG A 28 0.75 -27.35 -9.76
C ARG A 28 -0.33 -28.43 -9.62
N SER A 29 -1.08 -28.43 -8.52
CA SER A 29 -2.19 -29.36 -8.31
C SER A 29 -3.30 -29.17 -9.35
N THR A 30 -3.63 -27.93 -9.70
CA THR A 30 -4.61 -27.65 -10.77
C THR A 30 -4.06 -28.03 -12.14
N GLU A 31 -2.78 -27.73 -12.43
CA GLU A 31 -2.16 -28.11 -13.70
C GLU A 31 -2.19 -29.62 -13.93
N SER A 32 -1.71 -30.43 -12.97
CA SER A 32 -1.73 -31.89 -13.06
C SER A 32 -3.15 -32.46 -13.19
N PHE A 33 -4.13 -31.82 -12.54
CA PHE A 33 -5.54 -32.19 -12.74
C PHE A 33 -6.00 -31.93 -14.18
N LEU A 34 -5.64 -30.79 -14.77
CA LEU A 34 -6.06 -30.40 -16.11
C LEU A 34 -5.45 -31.26 -17.22
N GLU A 35 -4.27 -31.85 -17.00
CA GLU A 35 -3.64 -32.77 -17.96
C GLU A 35 -4.45 -34.06 -18.16
N GLU A 36 -5.09 -34.55 -17.09
CA GLU A 36 -5.86 -35.80 -17.11
C GLU A 36 -7.37 -35.58 -17.21
N ALA A 37 -7.84 -34.35 -16.96
CA ALA A 37 -9.26 -34.05 -16.85
C ALA A 37 -10.00 -34.12 -18.19
N VAL A 38 -11.25 -34.59 -18.11
CA VAL A 38 -12.20 -34.60 -19.21
C VAL A 38 -13.37 -33.68 -18.87
N ARG A 39 -13.79 -32.89 -19.86
CA ARG A 39 -14.97 -32.02 -19.76
C ARG A 39 -16.25 -32.83 -19.90
N VAL A 40 -17.24 -32.52 -19.07
CA VAL A 40 -18.60 -33.09 -19.12
C VAL A 40 -19.63 -32.03 -18.73
N GLU A 41 -20.85 -32.14 -19.24
CA GLU A 41 -21.99 -31.35 -18.76
C GLU A 41 -22.66 -32.08 -17.60
N ALA A 42 -22.81 -31.39 -16.49
CA ALA A 42 -23.48 -31.90 -15.31
C ALA A 42 -24.76 -31.11 -15.04
N VAL A 43 -25.77 -31.78 -14.48
CA VAL A 43 -27.04 -31.18 -14.10
C VAL A 43 -27.09 -31.01 -12.58
N VAL A 44 -27.58 -29.86 -12.12
CA VAL A 44 -27.89 -29.63 -10.71
C VAL A 44 -29.09 -30.51 -10.33
N SER A 45 -28.85 -31.57 -9.58
CA SER A 45 -29.89 -32.55 -9.20
C SER A 45 -30.52 -32.28 -7.84
N GLY A 46 -29.86 -31.49 -7.00
CA GLY A 46 -30.38 -31.14 -5.68
C GLY A 46 -29.38 -30.35 -4.84
N PHE A 47 -29.66 -30.25 -3.54
CA PHE A 47 -28.80 -29.56 -2.58
C PHE A 47 -28.59 -30.42 -1.33
N GLU A 48 -27.33 -30.55 -0.93
CA GLU A 48 -26.93 -31.15 0.34
C GLU A 48 -26.86 -30.05 1.42
N LYS A 49 -27.60 -30.22 2.52
CA LYS A 49 -27.54 -29.29 3.65
C LYS A 49 -26.44 -29.74 4.60
N ARG A 50 -25.41 -28.91 4.79
CA ARG A 50 -24.40 -29.13 5.82
C ARG A 50 -24.58 -28.11 6.93
N THR A 51 -24.86 -28.62 8.14
CA THR A 51 -25.02 -27.82 9.35
C THR A 51 -23.65 -27.62 9.98
N ALA A 52 -23.25 -26.36 10.16
CA ALA A 52 -22.08 -25.99 10.96
C ALA A 52 -22.54 -25.08 12.10
N ASP A 53 -21.68 -24.89 13.11
CA ASP A 53 -21.99 -24.17 14.37
C ASP A 53 -22.41 -22.68 14.17
N GLY A 54 -22.34 -22.16 12.94
CA GLY A 54 -22.77 -20.81 12.55
C GLY A 54 -23.92 -20.75 11.54
N GLY A 55 -24.64 -21.86 11.30
CA GLY A 55 -25.79 -21.93 10.39
C GLY A 55 -25.72 -23.08 9.38
N SER A 56 -26.79 -23.27 8.60
CA SER A 56 -26.84 -24.28 7.55
C SER A 56 -26.48 -23.72 6.19
N LYS A 57 -25.55 -24.36 5.48
CA LYS A 57 -25.23 -24.04 4.08
C LYS A 57 -25.75 -25.14 3.15
N HIS A 58 -26.31 -24.71 2.03
CA HIS A 58 -26.77 -25.59 0.95
C HIS A 58 -25.66 -25.71 -0.08
N TYR A 59 -25.24 -26.93 -0.36
CA TYR A 59 -24.24 -27.23 -1.37
C TYR A 59 -24.94 -27.90 -2.56
N PRO A 60 -24.79 -27.38 -3.78
CA PRO A 60 -25.37 -28.00 -4.96
C PRO A 60 -24.76 -29.39 -5.19
N ILE A 61 -25.61 -30.34 -5.57
CA ILE A 61 -25.21 -31.67 -6.03
C ILE A 61 -25.24 -31.64 -7.55
N PHE A 62 -24.11 -31.91 -8.17
CA PHE A 62 -24.00 -32.03 -9.63
C PHE A 62 -23.97 -33.50 -10.01
N THR A 63 -24.81 -33.89 -10.95
CA THR A 63 -24.89 -35.24 -11.46
C THR A 63 -24.50 -35.25 -12.94
N PHE A 64 -23.61 -36.17 -13.32
CA PHE A 64 -23.15 -36.35 -14.70
C PHE A 64 -22.90 -37.82 -15.01
N GLU A 65 -22.89 -38.17 -16.29
CA GLU A 65 -22.52 -39.51 -16.76
C GLU A 65 -21.04 -39.54 -17.13
N ASP A 66 -20.28 -40.48 -16.55
CA ASP A 66 -18.87 -40.64 -16.89
C ASP A 66 -18.66 -41.41 -18.21
N ARG A 67 -17.40 -41.51 -18.68
CA ARG A 67 -17.06 -42.22 -19.93
C ARG A 67 -17.43 -43.71 -19.95
N ARG A 68 -17.76 -44.30 -18.80
CA ARG A 68 -18.17 -45.71 -18.69
C ARG A 68 -19.69 -45.86 -18.63
N GLY A 69 -20.44 -44.76 -18.78
CA GLY A 69 -21.89 -44.72 -18.65
C GLY A 69 -22.36 -44.80 -17.19
N THR A 70 -21.47 -44.57 -16.22
CA THR A 70 -21.84 -44.58 -14.80
C THR A 70 -22.23 -43.19 -14.37
N ILE A 71 -23.40 -43.06 -13.74
CA ILE A 71 -23.86 -41.80 -13.16
C ILE A 71 -23.04 -41.49 -11.91
N GLN A 72 -22.39 -40.33 -11.92
CA GLN A 72 -21.61 -39.80 -10.82
C GLN A 72 -22.33 -38.59 -10.24
N SER A 73 -22.33 -38.48 -8.91
CA SER A 73 -22.82 -37.30 -8.20
C SER A 73 -21.72 -36.71 -7.33
N ILE A 74 -21.50 -35.41 -7.43
CA ILE A 74 -20.47 -34.70 -6.67
C ILE A 74 -21.05 -33.48 -5.96
N THR A 75 -20.45 -33.14 -4.82
CA THR A 75 -20.73 -31.91 -4.10
C THR A 75 -19.44 -31.07 -4.07
N PRO A 76 -19.25 -30.11 -4.98
CA PRO A 76 -18.02 -29.33 -5.07
C PRO A 76 -17.84 -28.42 -3.87
N GLY A 77 -16.58 -28.03 -3.64
CA GLY A 77 -16.16 -27.29 -2.45
C GLY A 77 -16.83 -25.92 -2.27
N PHE A 78 -16.50 -25.28 -1.15
CA PHE A 78 -17.07 -24.02 -0.63
C PHE A 78 -17.41 -22.95 -1.68
N MET A 79 -16.61 -22.81 -2.73
CA MET A 79 -16.82 -21.81 -3.79
C MET A 79 -18.15 -21.98 -4.54
N SER A 80 -18.70 -23.19 -4.61
CA SER A 80 -20.00 -23.47 -5.23
C SER A 80 -21.17 -22.83 -4.49
N THR A 81 -21.01 -22.52 -3.20
CA THR A 81 -22.06 -21.94 -2.35
C THR A 81 -22.31 -20.45 -2.59
N PHE A 82 -21.47 -19.79 -3.40
CA PHE A 82 -21.61 -18.37 -3.74
C PHE A 82 -22.47 -18.11 -4.99
N PHE A 83 -22.92 -19.17 -5.67
CA PHE A 83 -23.73 -19.07 -6.89
C PHE A 83 -25.16 -19.55 -6.62
N ASP A 84 -26.14 -18.87 -7.23
CA ASP A 84 -27.56 -19.18 -7.09
C ASP A 84 -28.00 -20.20 -8.15
N TYR A 85 -27.71 -21.48 -7.88
CA TYR A 85 -28.10 -22.58 -8.76
C TYR A 85 -29.57 -22.94 -8.60
N LYS A 86 -30.18 -23.43 -9.67
CA LYS A 86 -31.53 -24.03 -9.68
C LYS A 86 -31.44 -25.49 -10.11
N ILE A 87 -32.35 -26.31 -9.59
CA ILE A 87 -32.45 -27.70 -10.01
C ILE A 87 -32.76 -27.73 -11.51
N GLY A 88 -31.99 -28.51 -12.26
CA GLY A 88 -32.05 -28.58 -13.72
C GLY A 88 -31.05 -27.68 -14.45
N ASP A 89 -30.36 -26.76 -13.76
CA ASP A 89 -29.28 -25.98 -14.39
C ASP A 89 -28.16 -26.89 -14.88
N THR A 90 -27.60 -26.57 -16.04
CA THR A 90 -26.43 -27.26 -16.60
C THR A 90 -25.15 -26.50 -16.31
N VAL A 91 -24.12 -27.21 -15.88
CA VAL A 91 -22.80 -26.66 -15.53
C VAL A 91 -21.70 -27.49 -16.16
N SER A 92 -20.70 -26.83 -16.73
CA SER A 92 -19.52 -27.51 -17.27
C SER A 92 -18.58 -27.92 -16.15
N LEU A 93 -18.30 -29.21 -16.05
CA LEU A 93 -17.36 -29.79 -15.09
C LEU A 93 -16.16 -30.40 -15.81
N LEU A 94 -15.06 -30.47 -15.09
CA LEU A 94 -13.88 -31.25 -15.40
C LEU A 94 -13.78 -32.37 -14.38
N TYR A 95 -13.51 -33.60 -14.80
CA TYR A 95 -13.30 -34.73 -13.89
C TYR A 95 -12.16 -35.63 -14.37
N GLU A 96 -11.50 -36.30 -13.43
CA GLU A 96 -10.48 -37.32 -13.74
C GLU A 96 -11.15 -38.66 -14.09
N PRO A 97 -10.90 -39.24 -15.28
CA PRO A 97 -11.52 -40.53 -15.67
C PRO A 97 -11.17 -41.70 -14.74
N GLN A 98 -10.00 -41.67 -14.09
CA GLN A 98 -9.60 -42.70 -13.13
C GLN A 98 -10.18 -42.47 -11.73
N LYS A 99 -10.57 -41.24 -11.41
CA LYS A 99 -11.13 -40.84 -10.11
C LYS A 99 -12.32 -39.89 -10.33
N PRO A 100 -13.48 -40.39 -10.79
CA PRO A 100 -14.59 -39.52 -11.20
C PRO A 100 -15.15 -38.63 -10.09
N HIS A 101 -14.97 -39.02 -8.82
CA HIS A 101 -15.32 -38.18 -7.67
C HIS A 101 -14.45 -36.92 -7.54
N ASN A 102 -13.25 -36.90 -8.13
CA ASN A 102 -12.41 -35.71 -8.22
C ASN A 102 -12.82 -34.89 -9.44
N ALA A 103 -13.86 -34.10 -9.26
CA ALA A 103 -14.39 -33.24 -10.29
C ALA A 103 -14.51 -31.79 -9.79
N ARG A 104 -14.26 -30.84 -10.70
CA ARG A 104 -14.19 -29.41 -10.43
C ARG A 104 -15.00 -28.67 -11.49
N ILE A 105 -15.58 -27.54 -11.10
CA ILE A 105 -16.26 -26.66 -12.04
C ILE A 105 -15.23 -26.09 -13.02
N ASP A 106 -15.52 -26.13 -14.32
CA ASP A 106 -14.67 -25.51 -15.33
C ASP A 106 -14.84 -23.99 -15.31
N SER A 107 -14.22 -23.37 -14.32
CA SER A 107 -14.24 -21.92 -14.13
C SER A 107 -12.87 -21.47 -13.67
N TRP A 108 -12.39 -20.37 -14.26
CA TRP A 108 -11.13 -19.76 -13.85
C TRP A 108 -11.08 -19.50 -12.34
N ILE A 109 -12.21 -19.06 -11.77
CA ILE A 109 -12.32 -18.77 -10.33
C ILE A 109 -12.11 -20.04 -9.51
N THR A 110 -12.79 -21.13 -9.87
CA THR A 110 -12.68 -22.42 -9.17
C THR A 110 -11.29 -23.03 -9.31
N LEU A 111 -10.64 -22.87 -10.48
CA LEU A 111 -9.36 -23.50 -10.78
C LEU A 111 -8.16 -22.72 -10.24
N TRP A 112 -8.19 -21.39 -10.28
CA TRP A 112 -7.00 -20.55 -10.11
C TRP A 112 -7.09 -19.49 -9.02
N LEU A 113 -8.27 -19.16 -8.50
CA LEU A 113 -8.39 -18.07 -7.54
C LEU A 113 -7.59 -18.35 -6.25
N ALA A 114 -7.63 -19.59 -5.76
CA ALA A 114 -6.94 -19.95 -4.52
C ALA A 114 -5.41 -19.82 -4.63
N SER A 115 -4.82 -20.26 -5.75
CA SER A 115 -3.38 -20.12 -5.98
C SER A 115 -2.96 -18.65 -6.16
N LEU A 116 -3.78 -17.87 -6.88
CA LEU A 116 -3.55 -16.44 -7.05
C LEU A 116 -3.61 -15.67 -5.72
N VAL A 117 -4.65 -15.90 -4.93
CA VAL A 117 -4.83 -15.26 -3.62
C VAL A 117 -3.69 -15.61 -2.68
N ALA A 118 -3.27 -16.89 -2.63
CA ALA A 118 -2.11 -17.31 -1.85
C ALA A 118 -0.84 -16.56 -2.27
N GLY A 119 -0.59 -16.41 -3.58
CA GLY A 119 0.54 -15.62 -4.10
C GLY A 119 0.48 -14.16 -3.67
N VAL A 120 -0.68 -13.52 -3.74
CA VAL A 120 -0.88 -12.12 -3.33
C VAL A 120 -0.66 -11.93 -1.83
N ILE A 121 -1.17 -12.86 -1.02
CA ILE A 121 -0.92 -12.85 0.43
C ILE A 121 0.59 -12.89 0.71
N GLY A 122 1.38 -13.62 -0.08
CA GLY A 122 2.84 -13.64 0.04
C GLY A 122 3.52 -12.31 -0.27
N LEU A 123 2.94 -11.47 -1.12
CA LEU A 123 3.50 -10.15 -1.43
C LEU A 123 3.42 -9.18 -0.23
N ILE A 124 2.44 -9.34 0.66
CA ILE A 124 2.27 -8.47 1.84
C ILE A 124 3.49 -8.55 2.79
N PRO A 125 3.86 -9.72 3.36
CA PRO A 125 5.02 -9.82 4.22
C PRO A 125 6.32 -9.55 3.47
N LEU A 126 6.41 -9.90 2.17
CA LEU A 126 7.57 -9.61 1.34
C LEU A 126 7.82 -8.09 1.27
N THR A 127 6.80 -7.32 0.88
CA THR A 127 6.91 -5.86 0.74
C THR A 127 7.10 -5.17 2.09
N LEU A 128 6.35 -5.56 3.12
CA LEU A 128 6.51 -5.02 4.46
C LEU A 128 7.92 -5.29 5.00
N GLY A 129 8.41 -6.52 4.84
CA GLY A 129 9.76 -6.92 5.25
C GLY A 129 10.84 -6.15 4.50
N LEU A 130 10.70 -5.97 3.18
CA LEU A 130 11.63 -5.16 2.37
C LEU A 130 11.61 -3.68 2.75
N ILE A 131 10.44 -3.10 3.04
CA ILE A 131 10.32 -1.70 3.51
C ILE A 131 11.05 -1.55 4.86
N ILE A 132 10.81 -2.46 5.79
CA ILE A 132 11.49 -2.45 7.10
C ILE A 132 12.99 -2.68 6.95
N ALA A 133 13.42 -3.53 6.02
CA ALA A 133 14.83 -3.83 5.84
C ALA A 133 15.59 -2.70 5.14
N LEU A 134 14.98 -2.07 4.12
CA LEU A 134 15.69 -1.16 3.23
C LEU A 134 15.39 0.31 3.55
N VAL A 135 14.14 0.65 3.87
CA VAL A 135 13.69 2.04 3.98
C VAL A 135 13.75 2.51 5.44
N LEU A 136 13.27 1.72 6.39
CA LEU A 136 13.25 2.10 7.80
C LEU A 136 14.63 2.50 8.37
N PRO A 137 15.75 1.82 8.05
CA PRO A 137 17.07 2.22 8.54
C PRO A 137 17.56 3.53 7.93
N LEU A 138 17.14 3.86 6.70
CA LEU A 138 17.46 5.15 6.07
C LEU A 138 16.71 6.28 6.77
N ILE A 139 15.42 6.06 7.04
CA ILE A 139 14.58 7.01 7.77
C ILE A 139 15.14 7.25 9.17
N VAL A 140 15.38 6.18 9.94
CA VAL A 140 15.93 6.27 11.30
C VAL A 140 17.33 6.90 11.27
N GLY A 141 18.14 6.56 10.27
CA GLY A 141 19.44 7.18 10.07
C GLY A 141 19.35 8.69 9.87
N GLU A 142 18.46 9.14 8.99
CA GLU A 142 18.24 10.57 8.73
C GLU A 142 17.63 11.29 9.94
N VAL A 143 16.69 10.66 10.66
CA VAL A 143 16.12 11.21 11.91
C VAL A 143 17.18 11.35 12.99
N ASN A 144 18.06 10.35 13.16
CA ASN A 144 19.17 10.43 14.12
C ASN A 144 20.19 11.49 13.70
N ARG A 145 20.49 11.59 12.39
CA ARG A 145 21.39 12.61 11.85
C ARG A 145 20.85 14.00 12.10
N MET A 146 19.55 14.20 11.84
CA MET A 146 18.82 15.40 12.20
C MET A 146 18.92 15.69 13.71
N GLY A 147 18.73 14.71 14.58
CA GLY A 147 18.88 14.90 16.03
C GLY A 147 20.29 15.35 16.43
N GLN A 148 21.33 14.76 15.84
CA GLN A 148 22.73 15.10 16.12
C GLN A 148 23.13 16.48 15.58
N GLU A 149 22.72 16.83 14.36
CA GLU A 149 22.94 18.17 13.79
C GLU A 149 22.32 19.24 14.70
N THR A 150 21.12 19.00 15.25
CA THR A 150 20.50 19.92 16.22
C THR A 150 21.28 20.09 17.50
N GLY A 151 21.76 19.00 18.11
CA GLY A 151 22.55 19.07 19.34
C GLY A 151 23.85 19.86 19.13
N ASN A 152 24.56 19.56 18.04
CA ASN A 152 25.82 20.21 17.71
C ASN A 152 25.65 21.71 17.37
N ASP A 153 24.62 22.08 16.60
CA ASP A 153 24.32 23.48 16.29
C ASP A 153 23.92 24.28 17.53
N GLN A 154 23.20 23.67 18.47
CA GLN A 154 22.83 24.29 19.73
C GLN A 154 24.07 24.55 20.61
N ASP A 155 24.95 23.56 20.75
CA ASP A 155 26.22 23.69 21.49
C ASP A 155 27.15 24.73 20.85
N LYS A 156 27.21 24.76 19.52
CA LYS A 156 27.96 25.76 18.76
C LYS A 156 27.39 27.16 18.95
N ARG A 157 26.07 27.33 18.95
CA ARG A 157 25.42 28.63 19.24
C ARG A 157 25.63 29.09 20.68
N LEU A 158 25.69 28.18 21.64
CA LEU A 158 25.95 28.49 23.04
C LEU A 158 27.40 28.95 23.23
N SER A 159 28.37 28.20 22.70
CA SER A 159 29.79 28.59 22.75
C SER A 159 30.10 29.85 21.92
N MET A 160 29.38 30.09 20.82
CA MET A 160 29.53 31.29 19.99
C MET A 160 28.92 32.54 20.66
N LYS A 161 27.82 32.41 21.42
CA LYS A 161 27.28 33.49 22.24
C LYS A 161 28.20 33.90 23.39
N GLU A 162 29.06 32.98 23.84
CA GLU A 162 30.03 33.24 24.91
C GLU A 162 31.21 34.11 24.43
N ASN A 163 31.51 34.14 23.12
CA ASN A 163 32.76 34.69 22.58
C ASN A 163 32.66 35.75 21.46
N ILE A 164 31.50 36.38 21.20
CA ILE A 164 31.36 37.36 20.09
C ILE A 164 30.94 38.77 20.55
N PRO A 165 31.70 39.84 20.23
CA PRO A 165 31.21 41.22 20.17
C PRO A 165 30.26 41.39 18.97
N ALA A 166 29.15 42.11 19.15
CA ALA A 166 28.04 42.22 18.19
C ALA A 166 28.49 42.42 16.72
N GLU A 167 28.26 41.40 15.89
CA GLU A 167 28.53 41.42 14.44
C GLU A 167 27.33 42.01 13.67
N PRO A 168 27.54 42.87 12.64
CA PRO A 168 26.45 43.45 11.86
C PRO A 168 25.83 42.42 10.90
N ALA A 169 24.50 42.37 10.90
CA ALA A 169 23.68 41.33 10.31
C ALA A 169 23.71 41.27 8.77
N GLY A 170 24.00 40.09 8.21
CA GLY A 170 23.79 39.74 6.80
C GLY A 170 22.35 39.34 6.49
N THR A 171 21.66 40.26 5.82
CA THR A 171 20.58 40.21 4.79
C THR A 171 19.48 39.14 4.72
N ASN A 172 19.34 38.13 5.58
CA ASN A 172 18.02 37.47 5.76
C ASN A 172 17.86 36.87 7.16
N PRO A 173 16.91 37.36 7.98
CA PRO A 173 16.70 36.80 9.31
C PRO A 173 16.23 35.35 9.22
N ALA A 174 16.71 34.51 10.14
CA ALA A 174 16.19 33.15 10.28
C ALA A 174 14.67 33.17 10.47
N PRO A 175 13.93 32.19 9.92
CA PRO A 175 12.47 32.20 9.95
C PRO A 175 11.97 32.22 11.39
N THR A 176 10.95 33.03 11.63
CA THR A 176 10.34 33.18 12.95
C THR A 176 9.65 31.88 13.38
N ARG A 177 9.37 31.76 14.68
CA ARG A 177 8.60 30.61 15.20
C ARG A 177 7.22 30.50 14.54
N GLU A 178 6.59 31.63 14.23
CA GLU A 178 5.31 31.65 13.54
C GLU A 178 5.42 31.08 12.13
N GLU A 179 6.42 31.52 11.36
CA GLU A 179 6.68 31.04 9.99
C GLU A 179 6.98 29.54 9.96
N ARG A 180 7.76 29.06 10.92
CA ARG A 180 8.03 27.63 11.13
C ARG A 180 6.77 26.84 11.44
N ASN A 181 5.90 27.33 12.32
CA ASN A 181 4.64 26.67 12.63
C ASN A 181 3.76 26.54 11.38
N TRP A 182 3.62 27.61 10.59
CA TRP A 182 2.88 27.56 9.32
C TRP A 182 3.49 26.57 8.33
N ALA A 183 4.82 26.54 8.20
CA ALA A 183 5.53 25.60 7.35
C ALA A 183 5.39 24.15 7.82
N LEU A 184 5.34 23.90 9.13
CA LEU A 184 5.05 22.59 9.71
C LEU A 184 3.61 22.17 9.42
N PHE A 185 2.63 23.06 9.60
CA PHE A 185 1.22 22.76 9.31
C PHE A 185 0.98 22.51 7.82
N ALA A 186 1.74 23.15 6.93
CA ALA A 186 1.71 22.86 5.51
C ALA A 186 1.95 21.38 5.20
N HIS A 187 2.78 20.70 6.00
CA HIS A 187 3.02 19.27 5.88
C HIS A 187 2.00 18.45 6.68
N LEU A 188 1.77 18.76 7.96
CA LEU A 188 0.91 17.92 8.81
C LEU A 188 -0.55 17.86 8.37
N THR A 189 -1.08 18.94 7.79
CA THR A 189 -2.46 18.95 7.27
C THR A 189 -2.64 17.97 6.11
N SER A 190 -1.57 17.48 5.48
CA SER A 190 -1.69 16.43 4.48
C SER A 190 -2.12 15.07 5.06
N LEU A 191 -1.97 14.87 6.38
CA LEU A 191 -2.39 13.64 7.05
C LEU A 191 -3.90 13.63 7.36
N SER A 192 -4.64 14.69 7.07
CA SER A 192 -6.08 14.77 7.33
C SER A 192 -6.90 13.68 6.62
N LEU A 193 -6.39 13.11 5.52
CA LEU A 193 -7.03 11.97 4.87
C LEU A 193 -7.09 10.73 5.78
N PHE A 194 -6.09 10.52 6.65
CA PHE A 194 -6.09 9.42 7.63
C PHE A 194 -7.16 9.61 8.73
N LEU A 195 -7.70 10.81 8.89
CA LEU A 195 -8.81 11.11 9.81
C LEU A 195 -10.18 10.94 9.15
N GLY A 196 -10.23 10.44 7.91
CA GLY A 196 -11.48 10.25 7.16
C GLY A 196 -12.01 11.51 6.47
N ILE A 197 -11.23 12.60 6.44
CA ILE A 197 -11.61 13.82 5.71
C ILE A 197 -11.32 13.61 4.22
N PRO A 198 -12.34 13.53 3.35
CA PRO A 198 -12.12 13.31 1.93
C PRO A 198 -11.31 14.46 1.33
N PHE A 199 -10.31 14.13 0.52
CA PHE A 199 -9.37 15.09 -0.10
C PHE A 199 -8.59 15.97 0.88
N GLY A 200 -8.65 15.69 2.20
CA GLY A 200 -7.95 16.49 3.21
C GLY A 200 -6.44 16.57 2.98
N ASN A 201 -5.86 15.52 2.39
CA ASN A 201 -4.43 15.48 2.07
C ASN A 201 -3.99 16.55 1.05
N ILE A 202 -4.89 16.96 0.14
CA ILE A 202 -4.64 18.02 -0.85
C ILE A 202 -5.12 19.36 -0.31
N LEU A 203 -6.33 19.39 0.26
CA LEU A 203 -6.97 20.64 0.71
C LEU A 203 -6.17 21.33 1.81
N GLY A 204 -5.61 20.59 2.76
CA GLY A 204 -4.76 21.14 3.84
C GLY A 204 -3.59 21.98 3.33
N PRO A 205 -2.61 21.38 2.62
CA PRO A 205 -1.49 22.12 2.07
C PRO A 205 -1.90 23.17 1.04
N LEU A 206 -2.97 22.93 0.26
CA LEU A 206 -3.49 23.90 -0.70
C LEU A 206 -3.97 25.18 -0.01
N ILE A 207 -4.75 25.05 1.07
CA ILE A 207 -5.26 26.19 1.85
C ILE A 207 -4.09 26.98 2.42
N ILE A 208 -3.12 26.32 3.06
CA ILE A 208 -1.96 27.00 3.64
C ILE A 208 -1.14 27.71 2.56
N TRP A 209 -0.90 27.05 1.43
CA TRP A 209 -0.21 27.66 0.30
C TRP A 209 -0.98 28.89 -0.21
N LEU A 210 -2.28 28.80 -0.46
CA LEU A 210 -3.08 29.93 -0.96
C LEU A 210 -3.13 31.12 0.03
N LEU A 211 -3.19 30.85 1.33
CA LEU A 211 -3.24 31.89 2.36
C LEU A 211 -1.91 32.62 2.55
N LYS A 212 -0.79 31.91 2.39
CA LYS A 212 0.54 32.41 2.78
C LYS A 212 1.52 32.62 1.63
N LYS A 213 1.19 32.18 0.41
CA LYS A 213 2.09 32.24 -0.77
C LYS A 213 2.62 33.65 -1.06
N ASP A 214 1.80 34.67 -0.87
CA ASP A 214 2.15 36.06 -1.18
C ASP A 214 2.74 36.81 0.03
N GLN A 215 2.73 36.20 1.22
CA GLN A 215 3.15 36.83 2.47
C GLN A 215 4.59 36.47 2.86
N ASN A 216 4.98 35.20 2.68
CA ASN A 216 6.28 34.73 3.14
C ASN A 216 6.82 33.62 2.20
N PRO A 217 8.00 33.81 1.57
CA PRO A 217 8.59 32.84 0.65
C PRO A 217 8.91 31.47 1.28
N PHE A 218 9.30 31.44 2.56
CA PHE A 218 9.59 30.20 3.27
C PHE A 218 8.32 29.34 3.45
N ILE A 219 7.22 29.95 3.91
CA ILE A 219 5.93 29.25 4.03
C ILE A 219 5.42 28.83 2.65
N ALA A 220 5.51 29.71 1.65
CA ALA A 220 5.08 29.45 0.28
C ALA A 220 5.78 28.21 -0.31
N ARG A 221 7.09 28.08 -0.09
CA ARG A 221 7.88 26.93 -0.54
C ARG A 221 7.40 25.63 0.11
N HIS A 222 7.14 25.63 1.42
CA HIS A 222 6.67 24.44 2.15
C HIS A 222 5.25 24.02 1.73
N GLY A 223 4.33 24.99 1.61
CA GLY A 223 2.97 24.76 1.12
C GLY A 223 2.95 24.14 -0.28
N ARG A 224 3.70 24.71 -1.21
CA ARG A 224 3.80 24.21 -2.59
C ARG A 224 4.45 22.84 -2.68
N GLU A 225 5.52 22.62 -1.92
CA GLU A 225 6.24 21.34 -1.88
C GLU A 225 5.34 20.22 -1.35
N SER A 226 4.62 20.47 -0.26
CA SER A 226 3.63 19.55 0.30
C SER A 226 2.50 19.28 -0.70
N LEU A 227 1.93 20.33 -1.30
CA LEU A 227 0.84 20.20 -2.28
C LEU A 227 1.24 19.34 -3.48
N ASN A 228 2.41 19.60 -4.08
CA ASN A 228 2.92 18.82 -5.20
C ASN A 228 3.11 17.34 -4.85
N PHE A 229 3.67 17.07 -3.67
CA PHE A 229 3.84 15.70 -3.19
C PHE A 229 2.50 15.00 -3.01
N GLN A 230 1.51 15.67 -2.41
CA GLN A 230 0.18 15.08 -2.19
C GLN A 230 -0.57 14.82 -3.48
N LEU A 231 -0.46 15.71 -4.48
CA LEU A 231 -0.98 15.43 -5.82
C LEU A 231 -0.29 14.21 -6.46
N SER A 232 1.02 14.07 -6.28
CA SER A 232 1.79 12.92 -6.79
C SER A 232 1.34 11.62 -6.12
N VAL A 233 1.26 11.59 -4.78
CA VAL A 233 0.79 10.44 -4.00
C VAL A 233 -0.65 10.08 -4.36
N THR A 234 -1.54 11.06 -4.54
CA THR A 234 -2.91 10.79 -4.99
C THR A 234 -2.93 10.16 -6.38
N LEU A 235 -2.12 10.63 -7.32
CA LEU A 235 -2.00 10.01 -8.66
C LEU A 235 -1.49 8.56 -8.56
N TYR A 236 -0.44 8.31 -7.79
CA TYR A 236 0.07 6.96 -7.54
C TYR A 236 -0.99 6.07 -6.87
N GLY A 237 -1.79 6.63 -5.98
CA GLY A 237 -2.91 5.96 -5.32
C GLY A 237 -4.01 5.55 -6.30
N ILE A 238 -4.38 6.43 -7.24
CA ILE A 238 -5.37 6.13 -8.29
C ILE A 238 -4.88 4.99 -9.17
N VAL A 239 -3.63 5.04 -9.65
CA VAL A 239 -3.03 3.96 -10.44
C VAL A 239 -3.02 2.64 -9.66
N SER A 240 -2.62 2.70 -8.39
CA SER A 240 -2.61 1.54 -7.49
C SER A 240 -4.02 0.97 -7.24
N ALA A 241 -5.05 1.81 -7.17
CA ALA A 241 -6.43 1.38 -7.00
C ALA A 241 -6.94 0.58 -8.22
N PHE A 242 -6.61 0.99 -9.44
CA PHE A 242 -6.91 0.19 -10.64
C PHE A 242 -6.18 -1.16 -10.63
N LEU A 243 -4.93 -1.17 -10.15
CA LEU A 243 -4.15 -2.40 -9.97
C LEU A 243 -4.72 -3.34 -8.90
N CYS A 244 -5.67 -2.91 -8.06
CA CYS A 244 -6.37 -3.80 -7.13
C CYS A 244 -7.22 -4.84 -7.86
N LEU A 245 -7.65 -4.57 -9.11
CA LEU A 245 -8.39 -5.54 -9.93
C LEU A 245 -7.58 -6.81 -10.22
N VAL A 246 -6.26 -6.69 -10.25
CA VAL A 246 -5.30 -7.80 -10.38
C VAL A 246 -4.54 -8.05 -9.07
N LEU A 247 -5.11 -7.59 -7.96
CA LEU A 247 -4.69 -7.80 -6.57
C LEU A 247 -3.34 -7.17 -6.14
N ILE A 248 -2.43 -6.86 -7.07
CA ILE A 248 -1.15 -6.19 -6.75
C ILE A 248 -1.35 -4.76 -6.18
N GLY A 249 -2.46 -4.10 -6.53
CA GLY A 249 -2.76 -2.76 -6.07
C GLY A 249 -2.86 -2.61 -4.55
N PHE A 250 -3.33 -3.64 -3.84
CA PHE A 250 -3.42 -3.61 -2.37
C PHE A 250 -2.05 -3.45 -1.71
N VAL A 251 -1.04 -4.12 -2.28
CA VAL A 251 0.34 -4.07 -1.81
C VAL A 251 0.95 -2.69 -2.07
N LEU A 252 0.72 -2.15 -3.27
CA LEU A 252 1.20 -0.82 -3.64
C LEU A 252 0.57 0.29 -2.80
N LEU A 253 -0.73 0.21 -2.52
CA LEU A 253 -1.43 1.17 -1.65
C LEU A 253 -0.89 1.15 -0.22
N ALA A 254 -0.63 -0.03 0.33
CA ALA A 254 -0.04 -0.16 1.67
C ALA A 254 1.36 0.46 1.73
N ALA A 255 2.23 0.14 0.76
CA ALA A 255 3.57 0.70 0.66
C ALA A 255 3.55 2.23 0.50
N LEU A 256 2.68 2.74 -0.38
CA LEU A 256 2.50 4.17 -0.63
C LEU A 256 1.99 4.91 0.62
N GLY A 257 1.04 4.33 1.35
CA GLY A 257 0.51 4.90 2.59
C GLY A 257 1.58 5.05 3.68
N ILE A 258 2.41 4.02 3.87
CA ILE A 258 3.54 4.05 4.81
C ILE A 258 4.58 5.11 4.38
N ALA A 259 4.97 5.10 3.11
CA ALA A 259 5.95 6.07 2.59
C ALA A 259 5.45 7.51 2.72
N ASN A 260 4.18 7.77 2.37
CA ASN A 260 3.54 9.08 2.53
C ASN A 260 3.59 9.55 3.98
N PHE A 261 3.14 8.70 4.93
CA PHE A 261 3.12 9.05 6.34
C PHE A 261 4.51 9.43 6.85
N VAL A 262 5.52 8.59 6.60
CA VAL A 262 6.88 8.85 7.04
C VAL A 262 7.44 10.14 6.45
N LEU A 263 7.34 10.32 5.14
CA LEU A 263 7.95 11.47 4.45
C LEU A 263 7.33 12.78 4.93
N VAL A 264 6.02 12.79 5.20
CA VAL A 264 5.33 13.97 5.76
C VAL A 264 5.84 14.30 7.15
N ILE A 265 6.04 13.30 8.01
CA ILE A 265 6.61 13.52 9.35
C ILE A 265 8.03 14.08 9.25
N MET A 266 8.88 13.52 8.37
CA MET A 266 10.23 14.05 8.14
C MET A 266 10.22 15.51 7.66
N ALA A 267 9.32 15.83 6.73
CA ALA A 267 9.17 17.19 6.20
C ALA A 267 8.69 18.18 7.28
N ALA A 268 7.75 17.77 8.13
CA ALA A 268 7.24 18.57 9.24
C ALA A 268 8.33 18.84 10.29
N VAL A 269 9.15 17.84 10.64
CA VAL A 269 10.28 18.00 11.56
C VAL A 269 11.32 18.96 10.99
N LYS A 270 11.64 18.88 9.70
CA LYS A 270 12.56 19.84 9.05
C LYS A 270 11.97 21.25 8.98
N ALA A 271 10.67 21.38 8.69
CA ALA A 271 9.99 22.67 8.69
C ALA A 271 10.02 23.36 10.06
N ASP A 272 9.84 22.59 11.14
CA ASP A 272 9.97 23.10 12.51
C ASP A 272 11.39 23.57 12.84
N ARG A 273 12.41 23.19 12.08
CA ARG A 273 13.79 23.67 12.25
C ARG A 273 14.12 24.88 11.39
N GLY A 274 13.17 25.35 10.58
CA GLY A 274 13.44 26.36 9.55
C GLY A 274 14.16 25.78 8.33
N GLU A 275 14.24 24.45 8.21
CA GLU A 275 14.90 23.78 7.11
C GLU A 275 13.93 23.43 5.99
N SER A 276 14.49 23.42 4.78
CA SER A 276 13.81 23.07 3.56
C SER A 276 13.85 21.56 3.29
N PHE A 277 12.70 20.90 3.21
CA PHE A 277 12.61 19.51 2.72
C PHE A 277 12.24 19.46 1.23
N ARG A 278 12.68 18.41 0.52
CA ARG A 278 12.24 18.08 -0.84
C ARG A 278 11.78 16.63 -0.85
N TYR A 279 10.53 16.41 -1.24
CA TYR A 279 9.99 15.06 -1.30
C TYR A 279 10.58 14.30 -2.49
N PRO A 280 11.00 13.03 -2.30
CA PRO A 280 11.38 12.17 -3.42
C PRO A 280 10.16 11.84 -4.28
N LEU A 281 10.39 11.47 -5.54
CA LEU A 281 9.34 11.02 -6.47
C LEU A 281 8.15 11.99 -6.60
N THR A 282 8.41 13.29 -6.47
CA THR A 282 7.38 14.33 -6.57
C THR A 282 7.34 14.93 -7.97
N ILE A 283 6.15 14.95 -8.54
CA ILE A 283 5.84 15.63 -9.80
C ILE A 283 5.51 17.10 -9.47
N ARG A 284 6.09 18.03 -10.23
CA ARG A 284 5.91 19.48 -10.03
C ARG A 284 4.70 19.97 -10.83
N PHE A 285 3.52 19.88 -10.23
CA PHE A 285 2.27 20.40 -10.80
C PHE A 285 2.17 21.91 -10.65
N VAL A 286 2.55 22.42 -9.48
CA VAL A 286 2.59 23.84 -9.14
C VAL A 286 4.05 24.29 -9.13
N ASN A 287 4.39 25.22 -10.04
CA ASN A 287 5.74 25.76 -10.19
C ASN A 287 5.97 27.01 -9.33
N ASP A 288 7.25 27.36 -9.13
CA ASP A 288 7.63 28.66 -8.59
C ASP A 288 7.44 29.70 -9.70
N ASP A 289 6.58 30.69 -9.50
CA ASP A 289 6.23 31.71 -10.49
C ASP A 289 7.28 32.84 -10.58
N GLY A 290 8.54 32.55 -10.23
CA GLY A 290 9.68 33.46 -10.33
C GLY A 290 9.63 34.70 -9.44
N ARG A 291 8.55 34.90 -8.66
CA ARG A 291 8.39 36.05 -7.76
C ARG A 291 9.27 35.96 -6.51
N SER A 292 9.77 34.78 -6.17
CA SER A 292 10.76 34.53 -5.11
C SER A 292 12.19 34.91 -5.49
N LEU A 293 12.47 35.25 -6.76
CA LEU A 293 13.80 35.68 -7.25
C LEU A 293 13.97 37.20 -7.33
N ARG A 294 13.00 37.99 -6.84
CA ARG A 294 13.16 39.45 -6.68
C ARG A 294 13.78 39.76 -5.31
N GLU A 295 14.95 39.21 -5.05
CA GLU A 295 15.85 39.78 -4.04
C GLU A 295 16.75 40.81 -4.75
N PRO A 296 16.88 42.06 -4.26
CA PRO A 296 18.01 42.89 -4.63
C PRO A 296 19.28 42.28 -4.01
N GLN A 297 20.32 42.13 -4.84
CA GLN A 297 21.66 41.71 -4.42
C GLN A 297 22.25 42.60 -3.33
#